data_AF-A0A0J1BLQ8-F1
#
_entry.id   AF-A0A0J1BLQ8-F1
#
_cell.length_a   1.000
_cell.length_b   1.000
_cell.length_c   1.000
_cell.angle_alpha   90.00
_cell.angle_beta   90.00
_cell.angle_gamma   90.00
#
_symmetry.space_group_name_H-M   'P 1'
#
loop_
_entity.id
_entity.type
_entity.pdbx_description
1 polymer ?
#
loop_
_entity_poly.entity_id
_entity_poly.type
_entity_poly.pdbx_seq_one_letter_code
_entity_poly.pdbx_strand_id
1 'polypeptide(L)'
;MISKVNTIFLAALVFAAWGLAHWTEGTWWIAPPSASRWWAAAGSLAAYGLLCVWSFRGSSALKTMPVKATPMTCSQVLPEVPSRSFDDDPVLVIYASETGFAEELAQQTLELLRGAGKFAELLPLDSISVERLQTTRQAFLLASTAGEGEPPAHACEFAEDVMSTQHDLSTLSYAVLALGDSSYDEYCAFGRQIDAWLQQCGAKATDDRIDVDDADPMALSDWQALVEEFAGTPQPSL
;
A
#
# COMPACT_ATOMS: atom_id res chain seq x y z
N MET A 1 19.34 8.46 -15.99
CA MET A 1 19.12 8.08 -17.41
C MET A 1 17.63 7.86 -17.77
N ILE A 2 16.71 7.83 -16.79
CA ILE A 2 15.26 7.61 -16.97
C ILE A 2 14.51 8.78 -17.62
N SER A 3 14.96 10.03 -17.44
CA SER A 3 14.31 11.22 -18.03
C SER A 3 14.31 11.23 -19.57
N LYS A 4 15.38 10.79 -20.23
CA LYS A 4 15.50 10.87 -21.70
C LYS A 4 14.57 9.87 -22.41
N VAL A 5 14.32 8.72 -21.81
CA VAL A 5 13.44 7.69 -22.39
C VAL A 5 11.98 8.17 -22.33
N ASN A 6 11.58 8.80 -21.22
CA ASN A 6 10.22 9.30 -21.04
C ASN A 6 9.89 10.46 -22.01
N THR A 7 10.85 11.36 -22.28
CA THR A 7 10.65 12.46 -23.23
C THR A 7 10.50 11.97 -24.67
N ILE A 8 11.26 10.94 -25.07
CA ILE A 8 11.13 10.34 -26.41
C ILE A 8 9.77 9.65 -26.55
N PHE A 9 9.29 9.00 -25.49
CA PHE A 9 7.99 8.33 -25.48
C PHE A 9 6.81 9.31 -25.56
N LEU A 10 6.87 10.39 -24.78
CA LEU A 10 5.88 11.48 -24.83
C LEU A 10 5.84 12.15 -26.20
N ALA A 11 7.01 12.42 -26.80
CA ALA A 11 7.08 12.98 -28.14
C ALA A 11 6.49 12.02 -29.19
N ALA A 12 6.73 10.72 -29.08
CA ALA A 12 6.16 9.72 -29.97
C ALA A 12 4.63 9.62 -29.85
N LEU A 13 4.08 9.71 -28.63
CA LEU A 13 2.64 9.70 -28.40
C LEU A 13 1.94 10.94 -28.96
N VAL A 14 2.52 12.12 -28.77
CA VAL A 14 1.98 13.36 -29.35
C VAL A 14 2.00 13.30 -30.88
N PHE A 15 3.07 12.77 -31.47
CA PHE A 15 3.16 12.62 -32.93
C PHE A 15 2.14 11.61 -33.48
N ALA A 16 1.93 10.50 -32.77
CA ALA A 16 0.91 9.51 -33.12
C ALA A 16 -0.51 10.09 -33.00
N ALA A 17 -0.81 10.84 -31.94
CA ALA A 17 -2.09 11.51 -31.74
C ALA A 17 -2.34 12.58 -32.83
N TRP A 18 -1.32 13.34 -33.20
CA TRP A 18 -1.41 14.34 -34.26
C TRP A 18 -1.62 13.70 -35.65
N GLY A 19 -0.93 12.58 -35.92
CA GLY A 19 -1.14 11.79 -37.13
C GLY A 19 -2.56 11.21 -37.22
N LEU A 20 -3.12 10.74 -36.09
CA LEU A 20 -4.51 10.28 -36.03
C LEU A 20 -5.51 11.42 -36.25
N ALA A 21 -5.26 12.59 -35.65
CA ALA A 21 -6.15 13.75 -35.78
C ALA A 21 -6.21 14.28 -37.23
N HIS A 22 -5.08 14.28 -37.94
CA HIS A 22 -5.02 14.64 -39.36
C HIS A 22 -5.71 13.60 -40.27
N TRP A 23 -5.82 12.35 -39.83
CA TRP A 23 -6.52 11.29 -40.58
C TRP A 23 -8.04 11.28 -40.37
N THR A 24 -8.56 12.11 -39.45
CA THR A 24 -9.98 12.21 -39.14
C THR A 24 -10.59 13.49 -39.72
N GLU A 25 -10.57 13.65 -41.04
CA GLU A 25 -11.50 14.55 -41.73
C GLU A 25 -12.83 13.82 -41.94
N GLY A 26 -13.70 13.81 -40.93
CA GLY A 26 -15.01 13.17 -41.07
C GLY A 26 -15.94 13.39 -39.88
N THR A 27 -17.14 13.85 -40.18
CA THR A 27 -18.27 14.14 -39.28
C THR A 27 -18.47 13.05 -38.22
N TRP A 28 -18.49 13.46 -36.95
CA TRP A 28 -18.37 12.65 -35.74
C TRP A 28 -19.64 11.93 -35.27
N TRP A 29 -20.62 11.62 -36.14
CA TRP A 29 -21.70 10.69 -35.74
C TRP A 29 -22.39 9.90 -36.88
N ILE A 30 -22.66 8.63 -36.57
CA ILE A 30 -23.31 7.49 -37.25
C ILE A 30 -22.99 7.27 -38.74
N ALA A 31 -21.88 6.56 -38.99
CA ALA A 31 -21.79 5.60 -40.09
C ALA A 31 -21.40 4.23 -39.50
N PRO A 32 -22.01 3.11 -39.93
CA PRO A 32 -21.56 1.80 -39.49
C PRO A 32 -20.07 1.66 -39.83
N PRO A 33 -19.19 1.39 -38.85
CA PRO A 33 -17.75 1.35 -39.10
C PRO A 33 -17.43 0.31 -40.17
N SER A 34 -16.67 0.72 -41.19
CA SER A 34 -16.19 -0.19 -42.22
C SER A 34 -15.45 -1.36 -41.58
N ALA A 35 -15.58 -2.56 -42.16
CA ALA A 35 -15.02 -3.80 -41.61
C ALA A 35 -13.52 -3.68 -41.21
N SER A 36 -12.76 -2.84 -41.91
CA SER A 36 -11.37 -2.52 -41.60
C SER A 36 -11.13 -1.95 -40.19
N ARG A 37 -12.06 -1.18 -39.63
CA ARG A 37 -11.93 -0.57 -38.29
C ARG A 37 -12.18 -1.59 -37.18
N TRP A 38 -13.01 -2.60 -37.41
CA TRP A 38 -13.21 -3.72 -36.49
C TRP A 38 -11.96 -4.59 -36.37
N TRP A 39 -11.28 -4.85 -37.47
CA TRP A 39 -10.00 -5.59 -37.46
C TRP A 39 -8.90 -4.82 -36.70
N ALA A 40 -8.86 -3.50 -36.82
CA ALA A 40 -7.92 -2.67 -36.06
C ALA A 40 -8.21 -2.71 -34.54
N ALA A 41 -9.47 -2.57 -34.13
CA ALA A 41 -9.86 -2.65 -32.73
C ALA A 41 -9.61 -4.06 -32.13
N ALA A 42 -9.95 -5.11 -32.88
CA ALA A 42 -9.67 -6.49 -32.48
C ALA A 42 -8.16 -6.74 -32.37
N GLY A 43 -7.36 -6.18 -33.28
CA GLY A 43 -5.89 -6.23 -33.23
C GLY A 43 -5.32 -5.57 -31.98
N SER A 44 -5.81 -4.38 -31.62
CA SER A 44 -5.39 -3.67 -30.40
C SER A 44 -5.74 -4.44 -29.13
N LEU A 45 -6.95 -5.01 -29.04
CA LEU A 45 -7.36 -5.81 -27.89
C LEU A 45 -6.52 -7.09 -27.75
N ALA A 46 -6.24 -7.77 -28.88
CA ALA A 46 -5.41 -8.96 -28.90
C ALA A 46 -3.95 -8.65 -28.50
N ALA A 47 -3.40 -7.54 -28.97
CA ALA A 47 -2.07 -7.08 -28.59
C ALA A 47 -1.98 -6.75 -27.10
N TYR A 48 -3.01 -6.09 -26.54
CA TYR A 48 -3.09 -5.81 -25.10
C TYR A 48 -3.22 -7.10 -24.27
N GLY A 49 -4.08 -8.04 -24.68
CA GLY A 49 -4.21 -9.33 -24.02
C GLY A 49 -2.91 -10.15 -24.03
N LEU A 50 -2.16 -10.13 -25.15
CA LEU A 50 -0.84 -10.74 -25.22
C LEU A 50 0.18 -10.06 -24.31
N LEU A 51 0.13 -8.74 -24.19
CA LEU A 51 0.98 -7.97 -23.28
C LEU A 51 0.70 -8.32 -21.81
N CYS A 52 -0.58 -8.40 -21.42
CA CYS A 52 -0.98 -8.79 -20.06
C CYS A 52 -0.56 -10.23 -19.72
N VAL A 53 -0.71 -11.17 -20.65
CA VAL A 53 -0.25 -12.56 -20.45
C VAL A 53 1.28 -12.63 -20.37
N TRP A 54 2.00 -11.79 -21.13
CA TRP A 54 3.45 -11.72 -21.08
C TRP A 54 3.96 -11.12 -19.75
N SER A 55 3.32 -10.07 -19.24
CA SER A 55 3.68 -9.48 -17.95
C SER A 55 3.37 -10.44 -16.79
N PHE A 56 2.24 -11.15 -16.81
CA PHE A 56 1.93 -12.16 -15.79
C PHE A 56 2.83 -13.39 -15.83
N ARG A 57 3.32 -13.79 -17.01
CA ARG A 57 4.29 -14.90 -17.14
C ARG A 57 5.68 -14.59 -16.58
N GLY A 58 6.00 -13.32 -16.31
CA GLY A 58 7.26 -12.89 -15.70
C GLY A 58 7.32 -13.05 -14.18
N SER A 59 6.16 -13.11 -13.51
CA SER A 59 6.09 -13.11 -12.03
C SER A 59 5.84 -14.49 -11.42
N SER A 60 5.69 -15.55 -12.22
CA SER A 60 5.48 -16.92 -11.75
C SER A 60 6.75 -17.77 -11.86
N ALA A 61 7.78 -17.41 -11.10
CA ALA A 61 8.92 -18.29 -10.82
C ALA A 61 9.23 -18.30 -9.32
N LEU A 62 8.21 -18.60 -8.51
CA LEU A 62 8.40 -19.15 -7.16
C LEU A 62 9.08 -20.51 -7.33
N LYS A 63 10.41 -20.51 -7.23
CA LYS A 63 11.23 -21.70 -7.08
C LYS A 63 10.80 -22.41 -5.79
N THR A 64 9.98 -23.44 -5.93
CA THR A 64 9.79 -24.46 -4.90
C THR A 64 11.13 -25.16 -4.66
N MET A 65 11.79 -24.85 -3.56
CA MET A 65 12.96 -25.59 -3.10
C MET A 65 12.49 -26.88 -2.38
N PRO A 66 13.02 -28.06 -2.73
CA PRO A 66 12.75 -29.27 -1.97
C PRO A 66 13.53 -29.24 -0.65
N VAL A 67 12.80 -29.19 0.47
CA VAL A 67 13.37 -29.41 1.81
C VAL A 67 13.77 -30.88 1.92
N LYS A 68 15.07 -31.15 1.81
CA LYS A 68 15.63 -32.48 2.06
C LYS A 68 15.73 -32.68 3.57
N ALA A 69 14.77 -33.37 4.16
CA ALA A 69 14.78 -33.76 5.56
C ALA A 69 16.05 -34.56 5.87
N THR A 70 16.95 -33.96 6.65
CA THR A 70 18.08 -34.65 7.25
C THR A 70 17.73 -34.88 8.72
N PRO A 71 17.78 -36.12 9.24
CA PRO A 71 17.53 -36.36 10.65
C PRO A 71 18.69 -35.78 11.45
N MET A 72 18.50 -34.60 12.03
CA MET A 72 19.45 -34.06 13.00
C MET A 72 19.17 -34.69 14.35
N THR A 73 20.07 -35.59 14.72
CA THR A 73 20.33 -36.10 16.06
C THR A 73 20.13 -35.01 17.12
N CYS A 74 19.25 -35.30 18.08
CA CYS A 74 19.06 -34.53 19.30
C CYS A 74 20.37 -34.54 20.10
N SER A 75 21.12 -33.44 20.05
CA SER A 75 22.26 -33.23 20.94
C SER A 75 22.60 -31.74 21.05
N GLN A 76 22.14 -31.19 22.17
CA GLN A 76 22.88 -30.26 23.04
C GLN A 76 22.76 -28.75 22.81
N VAL A 77 22.54 -28.12 23.96
CA VAL A 77 22.62 -26.70 24.33
C VAL A 77 21.38 -25.87 23.99
N LEU A 78 20.51 -25.71 24.99
CA LEU A 78 19.56 -24.58 25.02
C LEU A 78 20.38 -23.30 24.86
N PRO A 79 20.16 -22.47 23.82
CA PRO A 79 20.63 -21.10 23.87
C PRO A 79 19.85 -20.42 24.98
N GLU A 80 20.59 -19.86 25.94
CA GLU A 80 20.09 -18.91 26.92
C GLU A 80 19.31 -17.83 26.16
N VAL A 81 18.00 -17.76 26.40
CA VAL A 81 17.11 -16.79 25.74
C VAL A 81 17.62 -15.40 26.13
N PRO A 82 18.20 -14.60 25.21
CA PRO A 82 18.57 -13.24 25.57
C PRO A 82 17.28 -12.53 25.95
N SER A 83 17.30 -11.89 27.12
CA SER A 83 16.22 -11.04 27.59
C SER A 83 15.98 -9.96 26.54
N ARG A 84 14.89 -10.06 25.77
CA ARG A 84 14.44 -9.03 24.84
C ARG A 84 14.41 -7.71 25.59
N SER A 85 15.27 -6.79 25.17
CA SER A 85 15.21 -5.42 25.62
C SER A 85 14.00 -4.74 24.98
N PHE A 86 13.50 -3.65 25.55
CA PHE A 86 12.34 -2.93 25.03
C PHE A 86 12.52 -2.44 23.56
N ASP A 87 13.76 -2.43 23.05
CA ASP A 87 14.14 -2.10 21.67
C ASP A 87 14.02 -3.26 20.66
N ASP A 88 13.73 -4.49 21.10
CA ASP A 88 13.68 -5.68 20.23
C ASP A 88 12.29 -6.00 19.65
N ASP A 89 11.24 -5.28 20.06
CA ASP A 89 9.89 -5.51 19.54
C ASP A 89 9.71 -4.80 18.18
N PRO A 90 9.31 -5.51 17.11
CA PRO A 90 9.14 -4.90 15.79
C PRO A 90 8.08 -3.80 15.80
N VAL A 91 8.42 -2.69 15.15
CA VAL A 91 7.45 -1.68 14.72
C VAL A 91 6.62 -2.27 13.59
N LEU A 92 5.30 -2.33 13.76
CA LEU A 92 4.42 -2.79 12.70
C LEU A 92 4.09 -1.65 11.74
N VAL A 93 4.17 -1.92 10.45
CA VAL A 93 3.60 -1.08 9.39
C VAL A 93 2.48 -1.90 8.76
N ILE A 94 1.27 -1.37 8.79
CA ILE A 94 0.06 -2.06 8.39
C ILE A 94 -0.57 -1.26 7.25
N TYR A 95 -1.00 -1.95 6.19
CA TYR A 95 -1.66 -1.28 5.06
C TYR A 95 -3.02 -1.89 4.72
N ALA A 96 -3.94 -1.02 4.32
CA ALA A 96 -5.17 -1.35 3.63
C ALA A 96 -5.22 -0.52 2.34
N SER A 97 -5.25 -1.20 1.19
CA SER A 97 -5.02 -0.57 -0.12
C SER A 97 -5.94 -1.18 -1.17
N GLU A 98 -6.69 -0.35 -1.87
CA GLU A 98 -7.56 -0.80 -2.97
C GLU A 98 -6.78 -0.89 -4.29
N THR A 99 -5.98 0.13 -4.62
CA THR A 99 -5.27 0.24 -5.91
C THR A 99 -3.74 0.08 -5.80
N GLY A 100 -3.21 -0.13 -4.60
CA GLY A 100 -1.77 -0.28 -4.34
C GLY A 100 -1.10 0.97 -3.75
N PHE A 101 -1.71 2.16 -3.84
CA PHE A 101 -1.07 3.39 -3.36
C PHE A 101 -0.75 3.40 -1.85
N ALA A 102 -1.67 2.90 -1.00
CA ALA A 102 -1.41 2.81 0.43
C ALA A 102 -0.29 1.81 0.76
N GLU A 103 -0.20 0.73 -0.03
CA GLU A 103 0.87 -0.26 0.10
C GLU A 103 2.23 0.33 -0.29
N GLU A 104 2.30 1.10 -1.36
CA GLU A 104 3.53 1.80 -1.78
C GLU A 104 4.03 2.76 -0.69
N LEU A 105 3.13 3.55 -0.09
CA LEU A 105 3.48 4.44 1.02
C LEU A 105 3.90 3.66 2.27
N ALA A 106 3.32 2.49 2.50
CA ALA A 106 3.66 1.63 3.63
C ALA A 106 5.05 0.99 3.43
N GLN A 107 5.40 0.62 2.19
CA GLN A 107 6.74 0.17 1.82
C GLN A 107 7.77 1.29 2.02
N GLN A 108 7.46 2.53 1.63
CA GLN A 108 8.34 3.67 1.89
C GLN A 108 8.52 3.93 3.40
N THR A 109 7.43 3.87 4.17
CA THR A 109 7.46 4.00 5.63
C THR A 109 8.34 2.92 6.28
N LEU A 110 8.22 1.67 5.81
CA LEU A 110 9.06 0.56 6.26
C LEU A 110 10.55 0.80 5.95
N GLU A 111 10.86 1.30 4.76
CA GLU A 111 12.23 1.62 4.35
C GLU A 111 12.83 2.76 5.20
N LEU A 112 12.06 3.80 5.51
CA LEU A 112 12.49 4.89 6.40
C LEU A 112 12.84 4.37 7.79
N LEU A 113 11.94 3.57 8.40
CA LEU A 113 12.15 2.98 9.73
C LEU A 113 13.40 2.09 9.75
N ARG A 114 13.55 1.21 8.75
CA ARG A 114 14.72 0.32 8.65
C ARG A 114 16.00 1.08 8.36
N GLY A 115 15.95 2.13 7.55
CA GLY A 115 17.07 3.03 7.26
C GLY A 115 17.59 3.74 8.51
N ALA A 116 16.71 4.05 9.45
CA ALA A 116 17.04 4.59 10.76
C ALA A 116 17.48 3.54 11.80
N GLY A 117 17.58 2.26 11.41
CA GLY A 117 18.01 1.17 12.28
C GLY A 117 16.91 0.59 13.17
N LYS A 118 15.64 0.92 12.95
CA LYS A 118 14.51 0.29 13.65
C LYS A 118 14.22 -1.08 13.06
N PHE A 119 13.88 -2.05 13.92
CA PHE A 119 13.33 -3.31 13.47
C PHE A 119 11.85 -3.10 13.12
N ALA A 120 11.50 -3.21 11.84
CA ALA A 120 10.14 -2.98 11.36
C ALA A 120 9.68 -4.07 10.39
N GLU A 121 8.38 -4.36 10.41
CA GLU A 121 7.71 -5.40 9.63
C GLU A 121 6.49 -4.79 8.91
N LEU A 122 6.28 -5.16 7.64
CA LEU A 122 5.16 -4.70 6.83
C LEU A 122 4.17 -5.84 6.65
N LEU A 123 2.90 -5.59 6.94
CA LEU A 123 1.82 -6.58 6.85
C LEU A 123 0.55 -5.95 6.24
N PRO A 124 -0.20 -6.65 5.39
CA PRO A 124 -1.54 -6.23 5.01
C PRO A 124 -2.49 -6.39 6.21
N LEU A 125 -3.53 -5.54 6.28
CA LEU A 125 -4.45 -5.51 7.42
C LEU A 125 -5.17 -6.85 7.66
N ASP A 126 -5.50 -7.59 6.60
CA ASP A 126 -6.15 -8.90 6.63
C ASP A 126 -5.29 -10.03 7.24
N SER A 127 -3.97 -9.82 7.32
CA SER A 127 -3.05 -10.77 7.93
C SER A 127 -2.82 -10.53 9.44
N ILE A 128 -3.41 -9.45 9.99
CA ILE A 128 -3.22 -9.06 11.39
C ILE A 128 -4.24 -9.76 12.29
N SER A 129 -3.74 -10.44 13.32
CA SER A 129 -4.57 -10.98 14.40
C SER A 129 -4.71 -9.99 15.55
N VAL A 130 -5.78 -10.13 16.33
CA VAL A 130 -6.01 -9.32 17.55
C VAL A 130 -4.87 -9.50 18.54
N GLU A 131 -4.40 -10.74 18.75
CA GLU A 131 -3.31 -11.05 19.67
C GLU A 131 -2.01 -10.38 19.24
N ARG A 132 -1.79 -10.25 17.92
CA ARG A 132 -0.66 -9.51 17.38
C ARG A 132 -0.77 -8.03 17.72
N LEU A 133 -1.94 -7.42 17.58
CA LEU A 133 -2.14 -6.01 17.96
C LEU A 133 -1.95 -5.79 19.47
N GLN A 134 -2.49 -6.68 20.32
CA GLN A 134 -2.36 -6.59 21.79
C GLN A 134 -0.91 -6.67 22.28
N THR A 135 -0.08 -7.44 21.58
CA THR A 135 1.35 -7.60 21.91
C THR A 135 2.25 -6.56 21.25
N THR A 136 1.72 -5.75 20.33
CA THR A 136 2.46 -4.72 19.61
C THR A 136 2.53 -3.43 20.42
N ARG A 137 3.71 -2.81 20.47
CA ARG A 137 3.90 -1.50 21.14
C ARG A 137 3.76 -0.32 20.19
N GLN A 138 4.19 -0.45 18.94
CA GLN A 138 4.11 0.62 17.95
C GLN A 138 3.56 0.10 16.63
N ALA A 139 2.58 0.79 16.07
CA ALA A 139 2.07 0.54 14.71
C ALA A 139 1.91 1.83 13.89
N PHE A 140 2.19 1.75 12.60
CA PHE A 140 1.85 2.75 11.59
C PHE A 140 0.80 2.13 10.66
N LEU A 141 -0.39 2.73 10.56
CA LEU A 141 -1.48 2.22 9.75
C LEU A 141 -1.73 3.16 8.57
N LEU A 142 -1.69 2.62 7.36
CA LEU A 142 -1.97 3.36 6.12
C LEU A 142 -3.19 2.76 5.45
N ALA A 143 -4.28 3.51 5.33
CA ALA A 143 -5.55 2.98 4.89
C ALA A 143 -6.19 3.86 3.81
N SER A 144 -6.41 3.28 2.63
CA SER A 144 -7.28 3.89 1.61
C SER A 144 -8.74 3.61 1.91
N THR A 145 -9.62 4.51 1.49
CA THR A 145 -11.06 4.31 1.50
C THR A 145 -11.54 3.88 0.11
N ALA A 146 -12.43 2.89 0.05
CA ALA A 146 -13.05 2.43 -1.20
C ALA A 146 -14.48 3.00 -1.34
N GLY A 147 -14.89 3.24 -2.59
CA GLY A 147 -16.27 3.52 -2.95
C GLY A 147 -16.98 4.56 -2.06
N GLU A 148 -17.96 4.09 -1.30
CA GLU A 148 -18.86 4.87 -0.45
C GLU A 148 -18.42 4.86 1.03
N GLY A 149 -17.12 4.92 1.29
CA GLY A 149 -16.58 4.93 2.66
C GLY A 149 -16.20 3.56 3.22
N GLU A 150 -16.16 2.55 2.35
CA GLU A 150 -15.95 1.15 2.71
C GLU A 150 -14.44 0.85 2.88
N PRO A 151 -14.09 -0.18 3.68
CA PRO A 151 -12.75 -0.75 3.65
C PRO A 151 -12.38 -1.25 2.24
N PRO A 152 -11.09 -1.21 1.86
CA PRO A 152 -10.59 -1.94 0.70
C PRO A 152 -10.97 -3.42 0.76
N ALA A 153 -11.16 -4.07 -0.38
CA ALA A 153 -11.79 -5.39 -0.44
C ALA A 153 -11.12 -6.47 0.44
N HIS A 154 -9.81 -6.44 0.59
CA HIS A 154 -9.08 -7.39 1.45
C HIS A 154 -9.26 -7.10 2.95
N ALA A 155 -9.52 -5.85 3.32
CA ALA A 155 -9.68 -5.41 4.69
C ALA A 155 -11.11 -5.58 5.24
N CYS A 156 -12.09 -5.94 4.40
CA CYS A 156 -13.49 -6.06 4.80
C CYS A 156 -13.69 -7.05 5.96
N GLU A 157 -13.09 -8.24 5.88
CA GLU A 157 -13.23 -9.27 6.93
C GLU A 157 -12.66 -8.79 8.26
N PHE A 158 -11.50 -8.10 8.24
CA PHE A 158 -10.94 -7.49 9.44
C PHE A 158 -11.88 -6.42 10.02
N ALA A 159 -12.48 -5.57 9.18
CA ALA A 159 -13.42 -4.55 9.64
C ALA A 159 -14.69 -5.15 10.26
N GLU A 160 -15.23 -6.21 9.66
CA GLU A 160 -16.46 -6.86 10.14
C GLU A 160 -16.24 -7.70 11.40
N ASP A 161 -15.15 -8.49 11.46
CA ASP A 161 -14.94 -9.45 12.54
C ASP A 161 -14.14 -8.87 13.71
N VAL A 162 -13.11 -8.07 13.42
CA VAL A 162 -12.21 -7.55 14.45
C VAL A 162 -12.69 -6.19 14.94
N MET A 163 -13.01 -5.26 14.02
CA MET A 163 -13.39 -3.89 14.41
C MET A 163 -14.81 -3.77 14.98
N SER A 164 -15.66 -4.80 14.81
CA SER A 164 -17.00 -4.84 15.43
C SER A 164 -17.00 -5.07 16.94
N THR A 165 -15.84 -5.43 17.50
CA THR A 165 -15.66 -5.68 18.94
C THR A 165 -14.54 -4.82 19.52
N GLN A 166 -14.64 -4.54 20.82
CA GLN A 166 -13.59 -3.83 21.55
C GLN A 166 -12.57 -4.82 22.10
N HIS A 167 -11.29 -4.51 21.91
CA HIS A 167 -10.15 -5.26 22.43
C HIS A 167 -9.32 -4.37 23.33
N ASP A 168 -8.60 -4.94 24.30
CA ASP A 168 -7.65 -4.15 25.08
C ASP A 168 -6.37 -3.91 24.27
N LEU A 169 -6.25 -2.70 23.71
CA LEU A 169 -5.07 -2.24 22.96
C LEU A 169 -4.32 -1.15 23.74
N SER A 170 -4.45 -1.10 25.07
CA SER A 170 -3.85 -0.05 25.92
C SER A 170 -2.32 0.05 25.88
N THR A 171 -1.66 -0.99 25.40
CA THR A 171 -0.22 -1.11 25.18
C THR A 171 0.24 -0.55 23.84
N LEU A 172 -0.67 -0.40 22.87
CA LEU A 172 -0.37 -0.01 21.50
C LEU A 172 -0.32 1.52 21.39
N SER A 173 0.80 2.03 20.88
CA SER A 173 0.91 3.38 20.35
C SER A 173 0.85 3.33 18.82
N TYR A 174 0.14 4.27 18.20
CA TYR A 174 -0.09 4.20 16.75
C TYR A 174 -0.18 5.56 16.06
N ALA A 175 0.06 5.57 14.75
CA ALA A 175 -0.24 6.69 13.86
C ALA A 175 -1.02 6.19 12.64
N VAL A 176 -1.97 6.99 12.14
CA VAL A 176 -2.82 6.64 10.99
C VAL A 176 -2.64 7.66 9.86
N LEU A 177 -2.34 7.15 8.67
CA LEU A 177 -2.45 7.87 7.40
C LEU A 177 -3.71 7.39 6.68
N ALA A 178 -4.72 8.26 6.60
CA ALA A 178 -5.96 7.96 5.91
C ALA A 178 -5.94 8.57 4.51
N LEU A 179 -6.04 7.74 3.48
CA LEU A 179 -6.05 8.17 2.08
C LEU A 179 -7.49 8.22 1.57
N GLY A 180 -7.84 9.32 0.91
CA GLY A 180 -9.14 9.53 0.32
C GLY A 180 -9.13 10.67 -0.70
N ASP A 181 -10.33 11.04 -1.15
CA ASP A 181 -10.56 12.18 -2.04
C ASP A 181 -11.76 12.96 -1.50
N SER A 182 -11.57 14.25 -1.23
CA SER A 182 -12.56 15.14 -0.62
C SER A 182 -13.73 15.45 -1.55
N SER A 183 -13.66 15.05 -2.82
CA SER A 183 -14.76 15.07 -3.78
C SER A 183 -15.86 14.05 -3.45
N TYR A 184 -15.57 13.07 -2.59
CA TYR A 184 -16.53 12.08 -2.09
C TYR A 184 -17.04 12.46 -0.70
N ASP A 185 -18.32 12.24 -0.45
CA ASP A 185 -18.96 12.52 0.85
C ASP A 185 -18.26 11.75 1.99
N GLU A 186 -17.86 10.51 1.71
CA GLU A 186 -17.16 9.62 2.64
C GLU A 186 -15.61 9.73 2.52
N TYR A 187 -15.11 10.96 2.35
CA TYR A 187 -13.67 11.28 2.33
C TYR A 187 -12.93 10.56 3.46
N CYS A 188 -11.85 9.81 3.25
CA CYS A 188 -11.07 9.16 4.33
C CYS A 188 -11.86 8.31 5.37
N ALA A 189 -13.10 7.87 5.06
CA ALA A 189 -13.99 7.27 6.05
C ALA A 189 -13.42 6.01 6.71
N PHE A 190 -12.75 5.13 5.96
CA PHE A 190 -12.19 3.90 6.54
C PHE A 190 -11.02 4.20 7.50
N GLY A 191 -10.13 5.13 7.14
CA GLY A 191 -9.05 5.57 8.02
C GLY A 191 -9.58 6.24 9.30
N ARG A 192 -10.68 7.00 9.21
CA ARG A 192 -11.40 7.52 10.39
C ARG A 192 -11.98 6.42 11.27
N GLN A 193 -12.56 5.38 10.67
CA GLN A 193 -13.11 4.24 11.39
C GLN A 193 -12.02 3.48 12.15
N ILE A 194 -10.87 3.23 11.52
CA ILE A 194 -9.70 2.61 12.17
C ILE A 194 -9.26 3.43 13.37
N ASP A 195 -9.05 4.73 13.20
CA ASP A 195 -8.59 5.62 14.26
C ASP A 195 -9.59 5.66 15.43
N ALA A 196 -10.88 5.83 15.15
CA ALA A 196 -11.92 5.81 16.18
C ALA A 196 -11.97 4.46 16.93
N TRP A 197 -11.86 3.34 16.23
CA TRP A 197 -11.85 2.01 16.84
C TRP A 197 -10.61 1.78 17.72
N LEU A 198 -9.42 2.19 17.26
CA LEU A 198 -8.18 2.09 18.05
C LEU A 198 -8.29 2.90 19.35
N GLN A 199 -8.82 4.12 19.29
CA GLN A 199 -9.06 4.95 20.47
C GLN A 199 -10.06 4.29 21.43
N GLN A 200 -11.15 3.72 20.91
CA GLN A 200 -12.14 2.99 21.73
C GLN A 200 -11.54 1.76 22.42
N CYS A 201 -10.58 1.11 21.78
CA CYS A 201 -9.82 -0.01 22.33
C CYS A 201 -8.71 0.41 23.32
N GLY A 202 -8.55 1.72 23.56
CA GLY A 202 -7.58 2.26 24.52
C GLY A 202 -6.16 2.45 23.97
N ALA A 203 -5.95 2.25 22.66
CA ALA A 203 -4.67 2.53 22.02
C ALA A 203 -4.36 4.04 22.05
N LYS A 204 -3.08 4.38 22.04
CA LYS A 204 -2.59 5.76 22.16
C LYS A 204 -2.14 6.29 20.80
N ALA A 205 -2.83 7.29 20.29
CA ALA A 205 -2.35 8.02 19.13
C ALA A 205 -1.01 8.71 19.47
N THR A 206 0.01 8.48 18.64
CA THR A 206 1.30 9.18 18.74
C THR A 206 1.13 10.65 18.30
N ASP A 207 0.34 10.86 17.24
CA ASP A 207 -0.02 12.15 16.68
C ASP A 207 -1.46 12.10 16.14
N ASP A 208 -2.00 13.26 15.77
CA ASP A 208 -3.29 13.34 15.09
C ASP A 208 -3.25 12.56 13.76
N ARG A 209 -4.37 11.91 13.42
CA ARG A 209 -4.53 11.24 12.12
C ARG A 209 -4.31 12.24 10.98
N ILE A 210 -3.50 11.84 10.00
CA ILE A 210 -3.25 12.61 8.79
C ILE A 210 -4.21 12.12 7.71
N ASP A 211 -5.15 12.99 7.31
CA ASP A 211 -6.05 12.77 6.18
C ASP A 211 -5.40 13.32 4.90
N VAL A 212 -5.21 12.47 3.89
CA VAL A 212 -4.59 12.82 2.60
C VAL A 212 -5.68 12.93 1.54
N ASP A 213 -5.78 14.10 0.93
CA ASP A 213 -6.69 14.38 -0.19
C ASP A 213 -5.99 14.18 -1.53
N ASP A 214 -6.41 13.18 -2.31
CA ASP A 214 -5.91 12.88 -3.67
C ASP A 214 -4.37 12.94 -3.80
N ALA A 215 -3.68 12.25 -2.89
CA ALA A 215 -2.21 12.21 -2.81
C ALA A 215 -1.54 13.59 -2.60
N ASP A 216 -2.20 14.49 -1.86
CA ASP A 216 -1.66 15.81 -1.49
C ASP A 216 -0.22 15.71 -0.96
N PRO A 217 0.77 16.34 -1.64
CA PRO A 217 2.16 16.27 -1.24
C PRO A 217 2.45 16.85 0.15
N MET A 218 1.65 17.80 0.64
CA MET A 218 1.85 18.38 1.98
C MET A 218 1.55 17.35 3.06
N ALA A 219 0.37 16.74 3.00
CA ALA A 219 -0.01 15.68 3.94
C ALA A 219 0.96 14.48 3.91
N LEU A 220 1.46 14.11 2.73
CA LEU A 220 2.49 13.07 2.61
C LEU A 220 3.84 13.47 3.20
N SER A 221 4.23 14.74 3.09
CA SER A 221 5.44 15.27 3.73
C SER A 221 5.30 15.29 5.25
N ASP A 222 4.13 15.65 5.77
CA ASP A 222 3.84 15.64 7.21
C ASP A 222 3.92 14.21 7.76
N TRP A 223 3.40 13.22 7.02
CA TRP A 223 3.54 11.81 7.36
C TRP A 223 5.01 11.36 7.41
N GLN A 224 5.82 11.73 6.41
CA GLN A 224 7.24 11.40 6.40
C GLN A 224 7.97 12.01 7.59
N ALA A 225 7.70 13.28 7.91
CA ALA A 225 8.31 13.96 9.05
C ALA A 225 7.96 13.27 10.39
N LEU A 226 6.71 12.85 10.57
CA LEU A 226 6.25 12.10 11.74
C LEU A 226 7.01 10.77 11.88
N VAL A 227 7.17 10.03 10.78
CA VAL A 227 7.90 8.75 10.77
C VAL A 227 9.39 8.97 11.10
N GLU A 228 10.00 10.02 10.54
CA GLU A 228 11.40 10.38 10.80
C GLU A 228 11.63 10.80 12.27
N GLU A 229 10.71 11.58 12.84
CA GLU A 229 10.74 11.98 14.25
C GLU A 229 10.67 10.76 15.16
N PHE A 230 9.73 9.85 14.90
CA PHE A 230 9.64 8.58 15.63
C PHE A 230 10.92 7.74 15.48
N ALA A 231 11.47 7.69 14.27
CA ALA A 231 12.67 6.91 13.97
C ALA A 231 13.92 7.47 14.67
N GLY A 232 13.89 8.73 15.11
CA GLY A 232 15.00 9.41 15.79
C GLY A 232 16.08 9.91 14.82
N THR A 233 15.78 10.00 13.52
CA THR A 233 16.65 10.70 12.56
C THR A 233 16.42 12.20 12.71
N PRO A 234 17.44 12.99 13.10
CA PRO A 234 17.29 14.44 13.10
C PRO A 234 17.02 14.88 11.66
N GLN A 235 15.92 15.59 11.43
CA GLN A 235 15.68 16.26 10.16
C GLN A 235 16.94 17.02 9.73
N PRO A 236 17.36 16.96 8.45
CA PRO A 236 18.41 17.83 7.96
C PRO A 236 17.91 19.28 8.06
N SER A 237 18.42 20.01 9.06
CA SER A 237 18.20 21.44 9.19
C SER A 237 18.60 22.14 7.89
N LEU A 238 17.62 22.83 7.27
CA LEU A 238 17.77 23.63 6.05
C LEU A 238 18.88 24.69 6.15
#